data_AF-A0A4P9VZH7-F1
#
_entry.id   AF-A0A4P9VZH7-F1
#
_cell.length_a   1.000
_cell.length_b   1.000
_cell.length_c   1.000
_cell.angle_alpha   90.00
_cell.angle_beta   90.00
_cell.angle_gamma   90.00
#
_symmetry.space_group_name_H-M   'P 1'
#
loop_
_entity.id
_entity.type
_entity.pdbx_description
1 polymer ?
#
loop_
_entity_poly.entity_id
_entity_poly.type
_entity_poly.pdbx_seq_one_letter_code
_entity_poly.pdbx_strand_id
1 'polypeptide(L)'
;MPNDEELSYLLKWLASCLDGLKTNEIFTILTGSGRNGKGVFCELMYVTMGLSEGYAHTIQSSMLTSERPSSSSPCPDLLNLQGKRWVCGSEPEKNNTINGGFVKFLTGNDKISGRYCHQNSEENIYPQHSLVIQCNAIPSLYGENDAIWDRGGIIEFIYKFVDESVGVFQRKIDRGLKEKVKTWGPQFMLIL
;
A
#
# COMPACT_ATOMS: atom_id res chain seq x y z
N MET A 1 8.18 8.59 13.18
CA MET A 1 7.54 7.71 14.18
C MET A 1 7.83 8.26 15.57
N PRO A 2 6.93 8.05 16.56
CA PRO A 2 7.05 8.59 17.91
C PRO A 2 8.27 8.13 18.70
N ASN A 3 8.75 6.91 18.43
CA ASN A 3 9.87 6.29 19.12
C ASN A 3 10.68 5.41 18.16
N ASP A 4 11.85 4.98 18.61
CA ASP A 4 12.78 4.16 17.81
C ASP A 4 12.28 2.73 17.60
N GLU A 5 11.45 2.21 18.50
CA GLU A 5 10.87 0.87 18.38
C GLU A 5 9.87 0.80 17.21
N GLU A 6 8.96 1.75 17.11
CA GLU A 6 8.03 1.88 15.99
C GLU A 6 8.74 2.20 14.68
N LEU A 7 9.82 2.99 14.72
CA LEU A 7 10.67 3.20 13.54
C LEU A 7 11.35 1.88 13.10
N SER A 8 11.90 1.12 14.05
CA SER A 8 12.53 -0.17 13.77
C SER A 8 11.52 -1.18 13.21
N TYR A 9 10.32 -1.24 13.78
CA TYR A 9 9.22 -2.05 13.28
C TYR A 9 8.86 -1.67 11.84
N LEU A 10 8.66 -0.37 11.57
CA LEU A 10 8.37 0.13 10.23
C LEU A 10 9.45 -0.27 9.23
N LEU A 11 10.72 -0.08 9.56
CA LEU A 11 11.84 -0.41 8.66
C LEU A 11 11.91 -1.92 8.40
N LYS A 12 11.73 -2.77 9.42
CA LYS A 12 11.68 -4.23 9.24
C LYS A 12 10.50 -4.67 8.38
N TRP A 13 9.33 -4.06 8.57
CA TRP A 13 8.17 -4.31 7.74
C TRP A 13 8.43 -3.90 6.28
N LEU A 14 8.99 -2.72 6.05
CA LEU A 14 9.38 -2.27 4.71
C LEU A 14 10.42 -3.17 4.04
N ALA A 15 11.41 -3.65 4.81
CA ALA A 15 12.38 -4.63 4.34
C ALA A 15 11.70 -5.93 3.91
N SER A 16 10.71 -6.40 4.69
CA SER A 16 9.92 -7.59 4.33
C SER A 16 9.10 -7.41 3.04
N CYS A 17 8.80 -6.17 2.64
CA CYS A 17 8.13 -5.93 1.36
C CYS A 17 9.02 -6.25 0.15
N LEU A 18 10.36 -6.27 0.30
CA LEU A 18 11.31 -6.41 -0.81
C LEU A 18 11.44 -7.83 -1.36
N ASP A 19 11.36 -8.84 -0.49
CA ASP A 19 11.60 -10.23 -0.87
C ASP A 19 10.47 -10.84 -1.74
N GLY A 20 9.27 -10.26 -1.65
CA GLY A 20 8.07 -10.70 -2.35
C GLY A 20 7.49 -12.01 -1.83
N LEU A 21 7.91 -12.43 -0.64
CA LEU A 21 7.34 -13.55 0.08
C LEU A 21 6.04 -13.12 0.76
N LYS A 22 5.06 -14.01 0.73
CA LYS A 22 3.70 -13.76 1.20
C LYS A 22 3.38 -14.59 2.44
N THR A 23 4.35 -14.69 3.35
CA THR A 23 4.30 -15.58 4.52
C THR A 23 3.12 -15.29 5.44
N ASN A 24 2.69 -14.02 5.51
CA ASN A 24 1.69 -13.56 6.46
C ASN A 24 0.41 -12.99 5.78
N GLU A 25 0.34 -13.01 4.44
CA GLU A 25 -0.80 -12.49 3.66
C GLU A 25 -1.29 -11.09 4.10
N ILE A 26 -0.35 -10.23 4.49
CA ILE A 26 -0.62 -8.94 5.17
C ILE A 26 -1.11 -7.88 4.18
N PHE A 27 -2.14 -7.12 4.57
CA PHE A 27 -2.36 -5.77 4.06
C PHE A 27 -2.09 -4.74 5.15
N THR A 28 -1.71 -3.53 4.77
CA THR A 28 -1.34 -2.49 5.73
C THR A 28 -2.09 -1.19 5.48
N ILE A 29 -2.71 -0.66 6.52
CA ILE A 29 -3.37 0.63 6.51
C ILE A 29 -2.42 1.69 7.06
N LEU A 30 -2.11 2.70 6.26
CA LEU A 30 -1.42 3.91 6.70
C LEU A 30 -2.48 4.95 7.04
N THR A 31 -2.64 5.23 8.34
CA THR A 31 -3.67 6.14 8.85
C THR A 31 -3.10 7.38 9.54
N GLY A 32 -3.94 8.38 9.77
CA GLY A 32 -3.61 9.59 10.52
C GLY A 32 -4.18 10.85 9.90
N SER A 33 -3.95 12.00 10.53
CA SER A 33 -4.56 13.26 10.10
C SER A 33 -3.91 13.89 8.86
N GLY A 34 -4.56 14.86 8.23
CA GLY A 34 -3.99 15.60 7.10
C GLY A 34 -2.67 16.30 7.47
N ARG A 35 -1.72 16.34 6.52
CA ARG A 35 -0.35 16.86 6.68
C ARG A 35 0.52 16.03 7.65
N ASN A 36 0.42 14.71 7.62
CA ASN A 36 1.17 13.81 8.49
C ASN A 36 2.32 13.03 7.81
N GLY A 37 2.55 13.25 6.52
CA GLY A 37 3.67 12.63 5.79
C GLY A 37 3.36 11.30 5.10
N LYS A 38 2.15 10.71 5.23
CA LYS A 38 1.76 9.45 4.55
C LYS A 38 2.05 9.47 3.04
N GLY A 39 1.63 10.53 2.36
CA GLY A 39 1.84 10.66 0.92
C GLY A 39 3.32 10.81 0.54
N VAL A 40 4.11 11.51 1.36
CA VAL A 40 5.57 11.65 1.14
C VAL A 40 6.28 10.31 1.39
N PHE A 41 5.82 9.54 2.36
CA PHE A 41 6.32 8.20 2.63
C PHE A 41 6.03 7.23 1.48
N CYS A 42 4.82 7.25 0.92
CA CYS A 42 4.51 6.43 -0.25
C CYS A 42 5.30 6.86 -1.49
N GLU A 43 5.51 8.17 -1.67
CA GLU A 43 6.39 8.69 -2.71
C GLU A 43 7.83 8.17 -2.55
N LEU A 44 8.36 8.13 -1.32
CA LEU A 44 9.67 7.56 -1.05
C LEU A 44 9.73 6.09 -1.47
N MET A 45 8.71 5.30 -1.16
CA MET A 45 8.63 3.90 -1.61
C MET A 45 8.55 3.78 -3.14
N TYR A 46 7.78 4.62 -3.82
CA TYR A 46 7.70 4.65 -5.27
C TYR A 46 9.03 4.98 -5.93
N VAL A 47 9.76 5.95 -5.39
CA VAL A 47 11.10 6.33 -5.87
C VAL A 47 12.11 5.23 -5.58
N THR A 48 12.01 4.57 -4.43
CA THR A 48 12.93 3.49 -4.00
C THR A 48 12.76 2.23 -4.83
N MET A 49 11.52 1.80 -5.05
CA MET A 49 11.21 0.56 -5.77
C MET A 49 11.00 0.74 -7.27
N GLY A 50 10.81 1.98 -7.73
CA GLY A 50 10.46 2.32 -9.10
C GLY A 50 8.96 2.12 -9.39
N LEU A 51 8.24 3.21 -9.68
CA LEU A 51 6.82 3.19 -9.99
C LEU A 51 6.54 2.69 -11.40
N SER A 52 5.49 1.88 -11.56
CA SER A 52 4.97 1.34 -12.83
C SER A 52 5.90 0.37 -13.55
N GLU A 53 7.09 0.81 -13.94
CA GLU A 53 8.09 -0.03 -14.62
C GLU A 53 8.97 -0.82 -13.62
N GLY A 54 9.08 -0.34 -12.39
CA GLY A 54 9.82 -1.01 -11.32
C GLY A 54 8.93 -1.95 -10.48
N TYR A 55 9.28 -2.07 -9.21
CA TYR A 55 8.64 -2.96 -8.25
C TYR A 55 7.48 -2.31 -7.48
N ALA A 56 7.15 -1.04 -7.74
CA ALA A 56 6.02 -0.36 -7.14
C ALA A 56 4.86 -0.15 -8.14
N HIS A 57 3.63 -0.17 -7.63
CA HIS A 57 2.43 0.14 -8.41
C HIS A 57 1.35 0.80 -7.56
N THR A 58 0.41 1.47 -8.21
CA THR A 58 -0.76 2.07 -7.56
C THR A 58 -2.04 1.40 -8.04
N ILE A 59 -3.00 1.20 -7.15
CA ILE A 59 -4.34 0.73 -7.51
C ILE A 59 -5.39 1.80 -7.23
N GLN A 60 -6.46 1.80 -8.01
CA GLN A 60 -7.61 2.64 -7.73
C GLN A 60 -8.38 2.10 -6.53
N SER A 61 -8.95 3.01 -5.74
CA SER A 61 -9.75 2.61 -4.57
C SER A 61 -11.00 1.81 -4.95
N SER A 62 -11.55 2.07 -6.14
CA SER A 62 -12.66 1.31 -6.74
C SER A 62 -12.38 -0.18 -6.82
N MET A 63 -11.12 -0.58 -7.03
CA MET A 63 -10.69 -1.97 -7.07
C MET A 63 -10.86 -2.66 -5.71
N LEU A 64 -10.68 -1.94 -4.61
CA LEU A 64 -10.83 -2.49 -3.27
C LEU A 64 -12.29 -2.57 -2.82
N THR A 65 -13.19 -1.86 -3.51
CA THR A 65 -14.62 -1.78 -3.17
C THR A 65 -15.51 -2.55 -4.13
N SER A 66 -14.98 -2.98 -5.28
CA SER A 66 -15.72 -3.72 -6.30
C SER A 66 -15.78 -5.22 -6.01
N GLU A 67 -16.59 -5.93 -6.79
CA GLU A 67 -16.52 -7.38 -6.85
C GLU A 67 -15.31 -7.84 -7.66
N ARG A 68 -14.80 -9.03 -7.32
CA ARG A 68 -13.71 -9.66 -8.04
C ARG A 68 -14.14 -9.89 -9.50
N PRO A 69 -13.32 -9.51 -10.50
CA PRO A 69 -13.58 -9.84 -11.89
C PRO A 69 -13.65 -11.36 -12.10
N SER A 70 -14.52 -11.83 -13.00
CA SER A 70 -14.51 -13.24 -13.40
C SER A 70 -13.19 -13.60 -14.07
N SER A 71 -12.77 -14.87 -13.95
CA SER A 71 -11.47 -15.34 -14.48
C SER A 71 -11.32 -15.17 -16.00
N SER A 72 -12.43 -15.09 -16.74
CA SER A 72 -12.44 -14.91 -18.20
C SER A 72 -12.51 -13.43 -18.64
N SER A 73 -12.71 -12.51 -17.70
CA SER A 73 -12.84 -11.08 -17.99
C SER A 73 -11.47 -10.44 -18.20
N PRO A 74 -11.37 -9.40 -19.06
CA PRO A 74 -10.19 -8.55 -19.08
C PRO A 74 -9.93 -7.94 -17.71
N CYS A 75 -8.73 -8.08 -17.18
CA CYS A 75 -8.34 -7.55 -15.86
C CYS A 75 -6.90 -6.99 -15.86
N PRO A 76 -6.57 -6.06 -16.75
CA PRO A 76 -5.20 -5.52 -16.87
C PRO A 76 -4.67 -4.96 -15.55
N ASP A 77 -5.52 -4.33 -14.73
CA ASP A 77 -5.14 -3.76 -13.43
C ASP A 77 -4.63 -4.83 -12.45
N LEU A 78 -5.18 -6.05 -12.51
CA LEU A 78 -4.71 -7.19 -11.72
C LEU A 78 -3.41 -7.77 -12.30
N LEU A 79 -3.35 -7.94 -13.62
CA LEU A 79 -2.18 -8.51 -14.29
C LEU A 79 -0.95 -7.60 -14.17
N ASN A 80 -1.13 -6.29 -14.13
CA ASN A 80 -0.07 -5.31 -13.91
C ASN A 80 0.57 -5.37 -12.52
N LEU A 81 -0.01 -6.15 -11.58
CA LEU A 81 0.59 -6.43 -10.28
C LEU A 81 1.69 -7.49 -10.34
N GLN A 82 1.93 -8.09 -11.52
CA GLN A 82 3.00 -9.06 -11.73
C GLN A 82 4.36 -8.46 -11.36
N GLY A 83 5.12 -9.18 -10.53
CA GLY A 83 6.45 -8.76 -10.10
C GLY A 83 6.47 -7.58 -9.14
N LYS A 84 5.32 -6.97 -8.80
CA LYS A 84 5.29 -5.83 -7.87
C LYS A 84 5.55 -6.30 -6.44
N ARG A 85 6.26 -5.46 -5.68
CA ARG A 85 6.64 -5.61 -4.27
C ARG A 85 5.87 -4.64 -3.36
N TRP A 86 5.52 -3.48 -3.89
CA TRP A 86 4.73 -2.47 -3.20
C TRP A 86 3.54 -2.05 -4.05
N VAL A 87 2.34 -2.28 -3.55
CA VAL A 87 1.11 -1.84 -4.21
C VAL A 87 0.34 -0.98 -3.24
N CYS A 88 0.08 0.27 -3.62
CA CYS A 88 -0.62 1.21 -2.76
C CYS A 88 -1.92 1.71 -3.40
N GLY A 89 -3.02 1.57 -2.66
CA GLY A 89 -4.30 2.18 -2.96
C GLY A 89 -4.54 3.46 -2.16
N SER A 90 -5.27 4.39 -2.77
CA SER A 90 -5.81 5.57 -2.08
C SER A 90 -7.09 5.21 -1.33
N GLU A 91 -7.49 6.08 -0.39
CA GLU A 91 -8.71 5.93 0.41
C GLU A 91 -9.94 5.71 -0.50
N PRO A 92 -10.79 4.70 -0.22
CA PRO A 92 -12.11 4.63 -0.84
C PRO A 92 -12.95 5.84 -0.44
N GLU A 93 -13.84 6.27 -1.33
CA GLU A 93 -14.71 7.41 -1.03
C GLU A 93 -15.51 7.19 0.26
N LYS A 94 -15.82 8.29 0.94
CA LYS A 94 -16.51 8.28 2.23
C LYS A 94 -17.80 7.45 2.12
N ASN A 95 -17.92 6.40 2.94
CA ASN A 95 -18.99 5.37 2.99
C ASN A 95 -18.82 4.14 2.09
N ASN A 96 -17.77 4.03 1.28
CA ASN A 96 -17.48 2.79 0.59
C ASN A 96 -16.78 1.80 1.52
N THR A 97 -17.37 0.63 1.65
CA THR A 97 -16.83 -0.47 2.44
C THR A 97 -15.84 -1.26 1.59
N ILE A 98 -14.68 -1.59 2.15
CA ILE A 98 -13.69 -2.42 1.44
C ILE A 98 -14.22 -3.85 1.36
N ASN A 99 -14.13 -4.45 0.18
CA ASN A 99 -14.48 -5.85 -0.04
C ASN A 99 -13.40 -6.76 0.55
N GLY A 100 -13.68 -7.33 1.73
CA GLY A 100 -12.75 -8.20 2.42
C GLY A 100 -12.37 -9.46 1.63
N GLY A 101 -13.30 -9.98 0.82
CA GLY A 101 -13.02 -11.11 -0.08
C GLY A 101 -12.00 -10.75 -1.16
N PHE A 102 -12.08 -9.55 -1.73
CA PHE A 102 -11.11 -9.10 -2.73
C PHE A 102 -9.76 -8.79 -2.10
N VAL A 103 -9.72 -8.18 -0.90
CA VAL A 103 -8.46 -7.99 -0.16
C VAL A 103 -7.76 -9.33 0.09
N LYS A 104 -8.49 -10.36 0.56
CA LYS A 104 -7.94 -11.71 0.75
C LYS A 104 -7.35 -12.28 -0.54
N PHE A 105 -8.03 -12.07 -1.67
CA PHE A 105 -7.55 -12.52 -2.98
C PHE A 105 -6.26 -11.78 -3.41
N LEU A 106 -6.16 -10.48 -3.16
CA LEU A 106 -4.98 -9.68 -3.51
C LEU A 106 -3.78 -9.97 -2.59
N THR A 107 -4.02 -10.22 -1.30
CA THR A 107 -2.95 -10.48 -0.35
C THR A 107 -2.52 -11.93 -0.27
N GLY A 108 -3.39 -12.85 -0.64
CA GLY A 108 -3.15 -14.29 -0.61
C GLY A 108 -2.12 -14.79 -1.61
N ASN A 109 -1.89 -16.11 -1.57
CA ASN A 109 -0.95 -16.81 -2.43
C ASN A 109 -1.58 -17.43 -3.70
N ASP A 110 -2.89 -17.22 -3.88
CA ASP A 110 -3.63 -17.79 -4.99
C ASP A 110 -3.22 -17.19 -6.33
N LYS A 111 -3.24 -18.02 -7.37
CA LYS A 111 -2.99 -17.61 -8.75
C LYS A 111 -4.07 -16.61 -9.19
N ILE A 112 -3.64 -15.49 -9.76
CA ILE A 112 -4.50 -14.53 -10.45
C ILE A 112 -4.48 -14.88 -11.94
N SER A 113 -5.64 -15.19 -12.50
CA SER A 113 -5.84 -15.52 -13.90
C SER A 113 -6.72 -14.46 -14.57
N GLY A 114 -6.38 -14.10 -15.81
CA GLY A 114 -7.22 -13.27 -16.65
C GLY A 114 -6.51 -12.91 -17.95
N ARG A 115 -6.95 -11.84 -18.60
CA ARG A 115 -6.35 -11.41 -19.88
C ARG A 115 -6.23 -9.90 -19.97
N TYR A 116 -5.31 -9.42 -20.79
CA TYR A 116 -5.28 -8.02 -21.18
C TYR A 116 -6.40 -7.69 -22.16
N CYS A 117 -6.75 -6.41 -22.26
CA CYS A 117 -7.69 -5.93 -23.26
C CYS A 117 -7.19 -6.29 -24.67
N HIS A 118 -8.10 -6.81 -25.51
CA HIS A 118 -7.80 -7.24 -26.88
C HIS A 118 -6.77 -8.38 -27.03
N GLN A 119 -6.42 -9.06 -25.94
CA GLN A 119 -5.63 -10.29 -25.99
C GLN A 119 -6.54 -11.52 -25.78
N ASN A 120 -6.19 -12.60 -26.49
CA ASN A 120 -6.86 -13.90 -26.43
C ASN A 120 -6.12 -14.91 -25.54
N SER A 121 -4.86 -14.64 -25.18
CA SER A 121 -4.12 -15.46 -24.22
C SER A 121 -4.59 -15.16 -22.80
N GLU A 122 -4.73 -16.22 -22.02
CA GLU A 122 -4.87 -16.11 -20.57
C GLU A 122 -3.48 -15.97 -19.96
N GLU A 123 -3.30 -14.95 -19.13
CA GLU A 123 -2.11 -14.73 -18.33
C GLU A 123 -2.36 -15.16 -16.89
N ASN A 124 -1.30 -15.66 -16.28
CA ASN A 124 -1.32 -16.23 -14.94
C ASN A 124 -0.19 -15.65 -14.12
N ILE A 125 -0.53 -14.98 -13.02
CA ILE A 125 0.45 -14.34 -12.14
C ILE A 125 0.24 -14.79 -10.70
N TYR A 126 1.31 -14.73 -9.90
CA TYR A 126 1.25 -14.95 -8.47
C TYR A 126 1.49 -13.61 -7.76
N PRO A 127 0.65 -13.22 -6.78
CA PRO A 127 0.85 -11.99 -6.02
C PRO A 127 2.18 -12.00 -5.28
N GLN A 128 2.94 -10.92 -5.42
CA GLN A 128 4.26 -10.76 -4.81
C GLN A 128 4.40 -9.44 -4.04
N HIS A 129 3.32 -8.67 -3.96
CA HIS A 129 3.33 -7.32 -3.41
C HIS A 129 2.82 -7.27 -1.97
N SER A 130 3.34 -6.36 -1.17
CA SER A 130 2.62 -5.90 0.02
C SER A 130 1.52 -4.93 -0.41
N LEU A 131 0.29 -5.16 0.05
CA LEU A 131 -0.85 -4.28 -0.23
C LEU A 131 -0.94 -3.20 0.84
N VAL A 132 -0.95 -1.94 0.42
CA VAL A 132 -0.96 -0.78 1.31
C VAL A 132 -2.14 0.12 0.97
N ILE A 133 -2.83 0.64 1.98
CA ILE A 133 -3.98 1.52 1.82
C ILE A 133 -3.71 2.80 2.61
N GLN A 134 -3.71 3.94 1.93
CA GLN A 134 -3.63 5.24 2.58
C GLN A 134 -5.03 5.76 2.86
N CYS A 135 -5.38 5.99 4.13
CA CYS A 135 -6.66 6.59 4.50
C CYS A 135 -6.51 7.57 5.67
N ASN A 136 -7.47 8.48 5.84
CA ASN A 136 -7.52 9.33 7.02
C ASN A 136 -8.37 8.72 8.13
N ALA A 137 -9.42 7.98 7.76
CA ALA A 137 -10.20 7.15 8.65
C ALA A 137 -10.08 5.70 8.22
N ILE A 138 -9.97 4.79 9.20
CA ILE A 138 -9.93 3.36 8.93
C ILE A 138 -11.29 2.96 8.32
N PRO A 139 -11.32 2.43 7.08
CA PRO A 139 -12.57 2.04 6.43
C PRO A 139 -13.15 0.77 7.07
N SER A 140 -14.46 0.60 6.96
CA SER A 140 -15.12 -0.67 7.27
C SER A 140 -14.75 -1.74 6.24
N LEU A 141 -14.74 -3.00 6.68
CA LEU A 141 -14.55 -4.18 5.83
C LEU A 141 -15.86 -4.97 5.73
N TYR A 142 -16.27 -5.32 4.52
CA TYR A 142 -17.48 -6.10 4.25
C TYR A 142 -17.14 -7.60 4.24
N GLY A 143 -17.99 -8.42 4.86
CA GLY A 143 -17.88 -9.89 4.86
C GLY A 143 -17.01 -10.46 6.00
N GLU A 144 -17.04 -9.84 7.18
CA GLU A 144 -16.21 -10.24 8.34
C GLU A 144 -16.51 -11.65 8.86
N ASN A 145 -15.43 -12.43 8.98
CA ASN A 145 -14.98 -13.01 10.25
C ASN A 145 -13.64 -12.32 10.58
N ASP A 146 -13.29 -12.18 11.86
CA ASP A 146 -12.09 -11.48 12.40
C ASP A 146 -10.75 -11.74 11.67
N ALA A 147 -10.63 -12.87 10.97
CA ALA A 147 -9.44 -13.32 10.25
C ALA A 147 -8.85 -12.35 9.18
N ILE A 148 -9.57 -11.31 8.75
CA ILE A 148 -8.97 -10.26 7.89
C ILE A 148 -8.12 -9.32 8.74
N TRP A 149 -8.59 -8.93 9.92
CA TRP A 149 -7.84 -8.05 10.81
C TRP A 149 -6.58 -8.73 11.35
N ASP A 150 -6.58 -10.05 11.46
CA ASP A 150 -5.36 -10.84 11.74
C ASP A 150 -4.28 -10.70 10.66
N ARG A 151 -4.68 -10.34 9.42
CA ARG A 151 -3.77 -10.00 8.30
C ARG A 151 -3.51 -8.49 8.21
N GLY A 152 -4.27 -7.67 8.94
CA GLY A 152 -4.26 -6.22 8.82
C GLY A 152 -3.23 -5.58 9.75
N GLY A 153 -2.17 -5.00 9.19
CA GLY A 153 -1.29 -4.09 9.92
C GLY A 153 -1.83 -2.66 9.89
N ILE A 154 -1.85 -1.96 11.02
CA ILE A 154 -2.17 -0.52 11.05
C ILE A 154 -0.92 0.25 11.46
N ILE A 155 -0.52 1.21 10.63
CA ILE A 155 0.61 2.11 10.90
C ILE A 155 0.04 3.53 11.01
N GLU A 156 0.06 4.06 12.23
CA GLU A 156 -0.47 5.39 12.51
C GLU A 156 0.61 6.48 12.38
N PHE A 157 0.38 7.41 11.45
CA PHE A 157 1.17 8.61 11.29
C PHE A 157 0.59 9.71 12.19
N ILE A 158 0.99 9.67 13.46
CA ILE A 158 0.46 10.54 14.54
C ILE A 158 0.89 12.01 14.41
N TYR A 159 2.02 12.28 13.75
CA TYR A 159 2.56 13.63 13.68
C TYR A 159 1.86 14.49 12.64
N LYS A 160 1.72 15.78 12.91
CA LYS A 160 1.26 16.79 11.96
C LYS A 160 2.35 17.82 11.67
N PHE A 161 2.64 18.03 10.38
CA PHE A 161 3.66 18.96 9.92
C PHE A 161 3.06 20.34 9.64
N VAL A 162 3.43 21.31 10.48
CA VAL A 162 2.89 22.68 10.53
C VAL A 162 4.01 23.72 10.51
N ASP A 163 3.71 24.97 10.18
CA ASP A 163 4.72 26.04 10.13
C ASP A 163 5.22 26.41 11.53
N GLU A 164 4.32 26.44 12.52
CA GLU A 164 4.61 26.65 13.94
C GLU A 164 4.20 25.42 14.75
N SER A 165 5.18 24.72 15.34
CA SER A 165 4.94 23.51 16.12
C SER A 165 4.74 23.84 17.60
N VAL A 166 3.49 23.84 18.05
CA VAL A 166 3.11 24.14 19.45
C VAL A 166 2.70 22.88 20.21
N GLY A 167 2.11 21.90 19.52
CA GLY A 167 1.65 20.65 20.12
C GLY A 167 2.70 19.53 20.18
N VAL A 168 2.52 18.58 21.11
CA VAL A 168 3.40 17.41 21.31
C VAL A 168 3.58 16.59 20.02
N PHE A 169 2.49 16.42 19.26
CA PHE A 169 2.48 15.72 17.98
C PHE A 169 2.60 16.65 16.76
N GLN A 170 3.11 17.87 16.93
CA GLN A 170 3.40 18.77 15.84
C GLN A 170 4.90 18.83 15.56
N ARG A 171 5.25 18.92 14.28
CA ARG A 171 6.63 19.10 13.82
C ARG A 171 6.68 20.21 12.77
N LYS A 172 7.82 20.89 12.67
CA LYS A 172 8.02 21.93 11.67
C LYS A 172 7.97 21.32 10.26
N ILE A 173 7.19 21.93 9.37
CA ILE A 173 7.07 21.47 7.99
C ILE A 173 8.32 21.83 7.18
N ASP A 174 8.82 20.85 6.42
CA ASP A 174 9.79 21.09 5.34
C ASP A 174 9.05 21.13 4.00
N ARG A 175 8.92 22.32 3.42
CA ARG A 175 8.20 22.54 2.15
C ARG A 175 8.95 21.98 0.94
N GLY A 176 10.26 21.76 1.05
CA GLY A 176 11.09 21.16 0.01
C GLY A 176 11.16 19.63 0.09
N LEU A 177 10.58 19.02 1.12
CA LEU A 177 10.73 17.58 1.39
C LEU A 177 10.28 16.71 0.22
N LYS A 178 9.18 17.09 -0.45
CA LYS A 178 8.67 16.36 -1.63
C LYS A 178 9.68 16.28 -2.77
N GLU A 179 10.44 17.34 -3.01
CA GLU A 179 11.46 17.35 -4.05
C GLU A 179 12.72 16.60 -3.62
N LYS A 180 13.11 16.71 -2.33
CA LYS A 180 14.27 15.99 -1.79
C LYS A 180 14.10 14.47 -1.88
N VAL A 181 12.92 13.97 -1.49
CA VAL A 181 12.60 12.52 -1.45
C VAL A 181 12.77 11.84 -2.80
N LYS A 182 12.57 12.55 -3.91
CA LYS A 182 12.77 12.03 -5.28
C LYS A 182 14.21 11.57 -5.56
N THR A 183 15.17 12.02 -4.77
CA THR A 183 16.60 11.65 -4.92
C THR A 183 17.09 10.66 -3.89
N TRP A 184 16.26 10.29 -2.90
CA TRP A 184 16.66 9.47 -1.75
C TRP A 184 16.47 7.97 -1.97
N GLY A 185 15.85 7.55 -3.08
CA GLY A 185 15.53 6.15 -3.35
C GLY A 185 16.70 5.19 -3.15
N PRO A 186 17.86 5.41 -3.81
CA PRO A 186 19.02 4.53 -3.65
C PRO A 186 19.52 4.42 -2.20
N GLN A 187 19.55 5.54 -1.46
CA GLN A 187 20.02 5.55 -0.07
C GLN A 187 19.00 4.86 0.85
N PHE A 188 17.70 5.04 0.59
CA PHE A 188 16.67 4.38 1.36
C PHE A 188 16.68 2.87 1.13
N MET A 189 16.93 2.42 -0.10
CA MET A 189 17.13 1.00 -0.41
C MET A 189 18.26 0.37 0.41
N LEU A 190 19.34 1.10 0.71
CA LEU A 190 20.45 0.56 1.51
C LEU A 190 20.13 0.40 3.00
N ILE A 191 19.04 1.02 3.47
CA ILE A 191 18.59 0.96 4.87
C ILE A 191 17.56 -0.17 5.06
N LEU A 192 16.90 -0.58 3.98
CA LEU A 192 15.91 -1.67 3.95
C LEU A 192 16.60 -3.02 3.70
#